data_AF-A0A517QAX7-F1
#
_entry.id   AF-A0A517QAX7-F1
#
_cell.length_a   1.000
_cell.length_b   1.000
_cell.length_c   1.000
_cell.angle_alpha   90.00
_cell.angle_beta   90.00
_cell.angle_gamma   90.00
#
_symmetry.space_group_name_H-M   'P 1'
#
loop_
_entity.id
_entity.type
_entity.pdbx_description
1 polymer ?
#
loop_
_entity_poly.entity_id
_entity_poly.type
_entity_poly.pdbx_seq_one_letter_code
_entity_poly.pdbx_strand_id
1 'polypeptide(L)'
;MTPRGIVDLYVLVFMHLETREVFVTPSTRSPDSAWVTNQAKAFVNYATDRDEKPTCLIHDRDTKFSAALLCRAAARIRDDQAQ
;
A
#
# COMPACT_ATOMS: atom_id res chain seq x y z
N MET A 1 4.73 2.75 29.43
CA MET A 1 5.25 1.53 28.74
C MET A 1 4.23 0.43 28.88
N THR A 2 3.96 -0.38 27.85
CA THR A 2 3.00 -1.49 28.00
C THR A 2 3.61 -2.59 28.90
N PRO A 3 2.81 -3.33 29.69
CA PRO A 3 3.32 -4.37 30.59
C PRO A 3 4.06 -5.52 29.89
N ARG A 4 3.90 -5.64 28.56
CA ARG A 4 4.51 -6.70 27.72
C ARG A 4 5.84 -6.28 27.08
N GLY A 5 6.37 -5.10 27.39
CA GLY A 5 7.60 -4.59 26.79
C GLY A 5 7.38 -3.79 25.51
N ILE A 6 8.48 -3.48 24.81
CA ILE A 6 8.48 -2.83 23.49
C ILE A 6 8.15 -3.90 22.45
N VAL A 7 7.26 -3.58 21.53
CA VAL A 7 6.85 -4.48 20.45
C VAL A 7 6.96 -3.74 19.12
N ASP A 8 7.47 -4.42 18.11
CA ASP A 8 7.52 -3.87 16.76
C ASP A 8 6.18 -4.05 16.07
N LEU A 9 5.73 -2.98 15.44
CA LEU A 9 4.55 -2.96 14.59
C LEU A 9 4.94 -2.37 13.24
N TYR A 10 4.50 -3.04 12.20
CA TYR A 10 4.76 -2.67 10.82
C TYR A 10 3.49 -2.08 10.22
N VAL A 11 3.66 -0.99 9.48
CA VAL A 11 2.59 -0.32 8.71
C VAL A 11 3.03 -0.20 7.26
N LEU A 12 2.07 -0.24 6.34
CA LEU A 12 2.27 0.09 4.94
C LEU A 12 1.49 1.38 4.67
N VAL A 13 2.11 2.31 3.95
CA VAL A 13 1.52 3.59 3.62
C VAL A 13 1.58 3.83 2.12
N PHE A 14 0.51 4.41 1.58
CA PHE A 14 0.49 4.91 0.20
C PHE A 14 0.33 6.42 0.28
N MET A 15 1.26 7.17 -0.32
CA MET A 15 1.25 8.62 -0.30
C MET A 15 0.99 9.15 -1.70
N HIS A 16 -0.03 9.99 -1.84
CA HIS A 16 -0.24 10.78 -3.04
C HIS A 16 0.72 11.98 -3.01
N LEU A 17 1.63 12.08 -3.98
CA LEU A 17 2.74 13.04 -3.92
C LEU A 17 2.29 14.50 -4.10
N GLU A 18 1.27 14.73 -4.92
CA GLU A 18 0.74 16.06 -5.21
C GLU A 18 -0.02 16.63 -4.02
N THR A 19 -1.03 15.89 -3.53
CA THR A 19 -1.91 16.35 -2.45
C THR A 19 -1.32 16.12 -1.05
N ARG A 20 -0.24 15.34 -0.93
CA ARG A 20 0.34 14.88 0.35
C ARG A 20 -0.62 14.07 1.22
N GLU A 21 -1.70 13.55 0.63
CA GLU A 21 -2.61 12.64 1.32
C GLU A 21 -1.94 11.28 1.50
N VAL A 22 -2.21 10.65 2.65
CA VAL A 22 -1.66 9.34 2.99
C VAL A 22 -2.79 8.38 3.31
N PHE A 23 -2.81 7.26 2.60
CA PHE A 23 -3.60 6.09 2.96
C PHE A 23 -2.77 5.20 3.89
N VAL A 24 -3.23 5.04 5.13
CA VAL A 24 -2.53 4.28 6.17
C VAL A 24 -3.24 2.95 6.40
N THR A 25 -2.48 1.86 6.37
CA THR A 25 -3.03 0.51 6.62
C THR A 25 -3.11 0.21 8.13
N PRO A 26 -3.98 -0.72 8.55
CA PRO A 26 -3.88 -1.32 9.88
C PRO A 26 -2.48 -1.91 10.12
N SER A 27 -1.92 -1.75 11.31
CA SER A 27 -0.59 -2.31 11.63
C SER A 27 -0.60 -3.82 11.81
N THR A 28 0.54 -4.48 11.63
CA THR A 28 0.73 -5.91 11.94
C THR A 28 2.01 -6.15 12.73
N ARG A 29 2.03 -7.20 13.56
CA ARG A 29 3.25 -7.71 14.20
C ARG A 29 4.06 -8.63 13.28
N SER A 30 3.44 -9.13 12.23
CA SER A 30 4.02 -10.10 11.30
C SER A 30 3.65 -9.70 9.88
N PRO A 31 4.44 -8.82 9.23
CA PRO A 31 4.21 -8.48 7.84
C PRO A 31 4.59 -9.68 6.96
N ASP A 32 3.65 -10.18 6.20
CA ASP A 32 3.85 -11.22 5.20
C ASP A 32 3.21 -10.83 3.86
N SER A 33 3.48 -11.62 2.81
CA SER A 33 2.97 -11.36 1.47
C SER A 33 1.45 -11.35 1.39
N ALA A 34 0.75 -12.14 2.22
CA ALA A 34 -0.71 -12.18 2.22
C ALA A 34 -1.29 -10.89 2.82
N TRP A 35 -0.72 -10.43 3.93
CA TRP A 35 -1.06 -9.15 4.56
C TRP A 35 -0.79 -7.99 3.60
N VAL A 36 0.38 -7.93 2.95
CA VAL A 36 0.72 -6.88 1.95
C VAL A 36 -0.28 -6.89 0.79
N THR A 37 -0.62 -8.08 0.28
CA THR A 37 -1.60 -8.22 -0.81
C THR A 37 -2.98 -7.69 -0.39
N ASN A 38 -3.42 -7.96 0.84
CA ASN A 38 -4.70 -7.47 1.36
C ASN A 38 -4.70 -5.96 1.53
N GLN A 39 -3.58 -5.38 2.00
CA GLN A 39 -3.44 -3.92 2.08
C GLN A 39 -3.44 -3.27 0.69
N ALA A 40 -2.73 -3.85 -0.28
CA ALA A 40 -2.74 -3.36 -1.65
C ALA A 40 -4.13 -3.45 -2.29
N LYS A 41 -4.92 -4.50 -1.99
CA LYS A 41 -6.33 -4.61 -2.40
C LYS A 41 -7.17 -3.46 -1.84
N ALA A 42 -7.04 -3.21 -0.54
CA ALA A 42 -7.79 -2.14 0.11
C ALA A 42 -7.45 -0.76 -0.48
N PHE A 43 -6.16 -0.50 -0.73
CA PHE A 43 -5.71 0.73 -1.39
C PHE A 43 -6.26 0.86 -2.82
N VAL A 44 -6.21 -0.19 -3.64
CA VAL A 44 -6.72 -0.14 -5.02
C VAL A 44 -8.23 0.16 -5.04
N ASN A 45 -9.00 -0.46 -4.15
CA ASN A 45 -10.43 -0.17 -4.04
C ASN A 45 -10.65 1.28 -3.64
N TYR A 46 -9.94 1.78 -2.63
CA TYR A 46 -9.99 3.18 -2.23
C TYR A 46 -9.61 4.15 -3.37
N ALA A 47 -8.58 3.82 -4.15
CA ALA A 47 -8.09 4.67 -5.22
C ALA A 47 -8.99 4.67 -6.47
N THR A 48 -9.79 3.62 -6.67
CA THR A 48 -10.68 3.50 -7.84
C THR A 48 -11.81 4.53 -7.81
N ASP A 49 -12.29 4.86 -6.61
CA ASP A 49 -13.41 5.77 -6.39
C ASP A 49 -12.99 7.25 -6.25
N ARG A 50 -11.72 7.56 -6.47
CA ARG A 50 -11.18 8.94 -6.38
C ARG A 50 -11.31 9.67 -7.72
N ASP A 51 -11.60 10.97 -7.62
CA ASP A 51 -11.52 11.90 -8.76
C ASP A 51 -10.08 12.02 -9.26
N GLU A 52 -9.14 12.23 -8.33
CA GLU A 52 -7.70 12.23 -8.60
C GLU A 52 -7.11 10.84 -8.35
N LYS A 53 -6.96 10.09 -9.44
CA LYS A 53 -6.40 8.74 -9.42
C LYS A 53 -4.87 8.77 -9.53
N PRO A 54 -4.15 7.93 -8.76
CA PRO A 54 -2.71 7.79 -8.92
C PRO A 54 -2.39 7.21 -10.30
N THR A 55 -1.44 7.82 -11.02
CA THR A 55 -1.02 7.41 -12.37
C THR A 55 0.24 6.54 -12.38
N CYS A 56 0.99 6.55 -11.28
CA CYS A 56 2.16 5.70 -11.10
C CYS A 56 2.24 5.21 -9.65
N LEU A 57 2.92 4.08 -9.48
CA LEU A 57 3.27 3.54 -8.16
C LEU A 57 4.78 3.53 -8.04
N ILE A 58 5.29 4.26 -7.05
CA ILE A 58 6.70 4.24 -6.69
C ILE A 58 6.82 3.49 -5.36
N HIS A 59 7.71 2.51 -5.32
CA HIS A 59 8.11 1.83 -4.09
C HIS A 59 9.65 1.85 -3.99
N ASP A 60 10.17 1.58 -2.81
CA ASP A 60 11.62 1.49 -2.60
C ASP A 60 12.23 0.26 -3.29
N ARG A 61 13.55 0.14 -3.33
CA ARG A 61 14.20 -1.03 -3.96
C ARG A 61 14.17 -2.29 -3.11
N ASP A 62 13.37 -2.33 -2.04
CA ASP A 62 13.21 -3.55 -1.25
C ASP A 62 12.42 -4.58 -2.07
N THR A 63 13.00 -5.78 -2.19
CA THR A 63 12.43 -6.91 -2.93
C THR A 63 11.52 -7.80 -2.08
N LYS A 64 11.52 -7.63 -0.74
CA LYS A 64 10.90 -8.58 0.20
C LYS A 64 9.41 -8.81 -0.07
N PHE A 65 8.67 -7.76 -0.44
CA PHE A 65 7.23 -7.85 -0.69
C PHE A 65 6.79 -7.17 -1.99
N SER A 66 7.72 -6.69 -2.83
CA SER A 66 7.37 -5.93 -4.03
C SER A 66 6.57 -6.77 -5.03
N ALA A 67 6.82 -8.07 -5.17
CA ALA A 67 5.97 -8.92 -6.01
C ALA A 67 4.50 -8.92 -5.55
N ALA A 68 4.26 -9.05 -4.25
CA ALA A 68 2.92 -9.05 -3.67
C ALA A 68 2.23 -7.67 -3.83
N LEU A 69 2.98 -6.59 -3.60
CA LEU A 69 2.51 -5.22 -3.75
C LEU A 69 2.22 -4.87 -5.22
N LEU A 70 3.16 -5.14 -6.12
CA LEU A 70 3.07 -4.83 -7.55
C LEU A 70 1.98 -5.64 -8.25
N CYS A 71 1.86 -6.94 -7.94
CA CYS A 71 0.84 -7.81 -8.53
C CYS A 71 -0.57 -7.21 -8.39
N ARG A 72 -0.84 -6.47 -7.31
CA ARG A 72 -2.15 -5.87 -7.08
C ARG A 72 -2.22 -4.38 -7.38
N ALA A 73 -1.29 -3.58 -6.88
CA ALA A 73 -1.40 -2.12 -6.94
C ALA A 73 -0.96 -1.55 -8.31
N ALA A 74 0.13 -2.06 -8.88
CA ALA A 74 0.66 -1.55 -10.16
C ALA A 74 -0.11 -2.04 -11.39
N ALA A 75 -0.78 -3.20 -11.29
CA ALA A 75 -1.64 -3.70 -12.37
C ALA A 75 -2.77 -2.72 -12.67
N ARG A 76 -3.46 -2.23 -11.65
CA ARG A 76 -4.66 -1.39 -11.83
C ARG A 76 -4.35 0.06 -12.21
N ILE A 77 -3.28 0.64 -11.68
CA ILE A 77 -2.87 2.02 -11.98
C ILE A 77 -2.58 2.22 -13.49
N ARG A 78 -2.09 1.18 -14.17
CA ARG A 78 -1.80 1.23 -15.61
C ARG A 78 -3.04 1.12 -16.49
N ASP A 79 -4.06 0.37 -16.06
CA ASP A 79 -5.27 0.13 -16.86
C ASP A 79 -6.11 1.40 -17.03
N ASP A 80 -6.12 2.29 -16.03
CA ASP A 80 -6.90 3.53 -16.04
C ASP A 80 -6.27 4.64 -16.93
N GLN A 81 -5.11 4.41 -17.54
CA GLN A 81 -4.49 5.31 -18.53
C GLN A 81 -4.88 4.99 -19.99
N ALA A 82 -5.66 3.92 -20.22
CA ALA A 82 -6.04 3.44 -21.55
C ALA A 82 -7.49 3.82 -21.95
N GLN A 83 -8.12 4.76 -21.24
CA GLN A 83 -9.51 5.17 -21.46
C GLN A 83 -9.63 6.66 -21.75
#